data_AF-A0A3D2RUN7-F1
#
_entry.id   AF-A0A3D2RUN7-F1
#
_cell.length_a   1.000
_cell.length_b   1.000
_cell.length_c   1.000
_cell.angle_alpha   90.00
_cell.angle_beta   90.00
_cell.angle_gamma   90.00
#
_symmetry.space_group_name_H-M   'P 1'
#
loop_
_entity.id
_entity.type
_entity.pdbx_description
1 polymer ?
#
loop_
_entity_poly.entity_id
_entity_poly.type
_entity_poly.pdbx_seq_one_letter_code
_entity_poly.pdbx_strand_id
1 'polypeptide(L)'
;MDLFMAVQSTISVGAGEHDREGCPVSVSLDEDLGFESVKLIDAENGDIVPAQLDGKTLSWILNDLKAHNRRDYVLSEGSTASSTHVSFDERENAIDIRIGHREFTTFCYGVDQYRPYFFPVFGPGGCQVTRGETSEESADHIHHRSLYVAYGEVNHVDVWGEGSNSGRIVHQTFTKKSDGPIVGRIHTNNTWVNAGGDTLMSDIQNFRVYGLPETGQIIDLDLTLIADSGDVFFGDTKEGGIITVRVNPQMNASASGTIENSFGGINEGETWGKRAAWCDYSGFVDGTHVGVAVLDHINNPRYPTYWHVRNYGLMGTNIFGSGTFESDKSKDGSYTLTQGEQMDFRFRVYIHSGNAMDSNVKSKYHDFINPPSVTVS
;
A
#
# COMPACT_ATOMS: atom_id res chain seq x y z
N MET A 1 39.21 21.85 20.33
CA MET A 1 39.81 21.35 19.08
C MET A 1 39.81 19.84 19.24
N ASP A 2 38.75 19.12 18.88
CA ASP A 2 37.88 19.31 17.73
C ASP A 2 36.41 19.57 18.09
N LEU A 3 35.91 20.66 17.51
CA LEU A 3 34.50 20.96 17.40
C LEU A 3 34.01 20.09 16.23
N PHE A 4 33.39 18.95 16.49
CA PHE A 4 32.56 18.29 15.48
C PHE A 4 31.45 19.29 15.15
N MET A 5 31.69 20.17 14.18
CA MET A 5 30.63 20.83 13.45
C MET A 5 29.91 19.70 12.72
N ALA A 6 28.89 19.15 13.38
CA ALA A 6 27.91 18.30 12.72
C ALA A 6 27.46 19.09 11.48
N VAL A 7 27.68 18.51 10.30
CA VAL A 7 27.21 19.08 9.05
C VAL A 7 25.70 19.23 9.19
N GLN A 8 25.22 20.45 9.45
CA GLN A 8 23.80 20.75 9.47
C GLN A 8 23.36 20.77 8.01
N SER A 9 22.93 19.61 7.50
CA SER A 9 22.30 19.55 6.18
C SER A 9 20.98 20.32 6.25
N THR A 10 20.82 21.27 5.33
CA THR A 10 19.55 21.94 5.12
C THR A 10 18.72 21.10 4.15
N ILE A 11 17.49 20.80 4.55
CA ILE A 11 16.51 20.05 3.74
C ILE A 11 15.44 21.01 3.27
N SER A 12 15.36 21.23 1.97
CA SER A 12 14.46 22.18 1.36
C SER A 12 13.36 21.47 0.59
N VAL A 13 12.11 21.76 0.92
CA VAL A 13 10.95 21.04 0.41
C VAL A 13 10.01 21.98 -0.31
N GLY A 14 9.77 21.75 -1.60
CA GLY A 14 8.82 22.51 -2.41
C GLY A 14 7.52 21.75 -2.59
N ALA A 15 6.38 22.39 -2.31
CA ALA A 15 5.06 21.76 -2.48
C ALA A 15 4.72 21.44 -3.94
N GLY A 16 5.28 22.20 -4.90
CA GLY A 16 4.86 22.13 -6.29
C GLY A 16 3.43 22.64 -6.46
N GLU A 17 2.66 22.02 -7.35
CA GLU A 17 1.31 22.47 -7.73
C GLU A 17 0.19 22.06 -6.76
N HIS A 18 0.52 21.38 -5.67
CA HIS A 18 -0.47 20.77 -4.77
C HIS A 18 -0.18 21.13 -3.31
N ASP A 19 -1.25 21.42 -2.56
CA ASP A 19 -1.21 21.46 -1.10
C ASP A 19 -0.76 20.10 -0.55
N ARG A 20 0.11 20.12 0.46
CA ARG A 20 0.65 18.93 1.12
C ARG A 20 0.19 18.90 2.57
N GLU A 21 -0.54 17.84 2.90
CA GLU A 21 -1.06 17.58 4.23
C GLU A 21 -0.94 16.09 4.51
N GLY A 22 -0.30 15.68 5.60
CA GLY A 22 -0.05 14.27 5.89
C GLY A 22 0.65 13.54 4.73
N CYS A 23 1.58 14.20 4.04
CA CYS A 23 2.27 13.68 2.87
C CYS A 23 3.58 13.01 3.30
N PRO A 24 3.75 11.69 3.10
CA PRO A 24 5.04 11.05 3.31
C PRO A 24 6.10 11.63 2.39
N VAL A 25 7.25 12.02 2.95
CA VAL A 25 8.41 12.49 2.20
C VAL A 25 9.60 11.62 2.54
N SER A 26 10.43 11.31 1.55
CA SER A 26 11.70 10.62 1.78
C SER A 26 12.75 11.11 0.79
N VAL A 27 13.99 11.22 1.26
CA VAL A 27 15.13 11.63 0.45
C VAL A 27 16.35 10.81 0.86
N SER A 28 17.18 10.43 -0.12
CA SER A 28 18.48 9.83 0.17
C SER A 28 19.50 10.93 0.43
N LEU A 29 20.21 10.82 1.54
CA LEU A 29 21.37 11.66 1.86
C LEU A 29 22.61 11.15 1.12
N ASP A 30 23.53 12.04 0.76
CA ASP A 30 24.76 11.67 0.07
C ASP A 30 25.68 10.81 0.94
N GLU A 31 25.73 11.14 2.24
CA GLU A 31 26.57 10.49 3.23
C GLU A 31 25.72 9.80 4.30
N ASP A 32 26.30 8.77 4.90
CA ASP A 32 25.76 8.18 6.12
C ASP A 32 26.22 9.05 7.28
N LEU A 33 25.28 9.69 7.96
CA LEU A 33 25.58 10.61 9.06
C LEU A 33 25.98 9.87 10.34
N GLY A 34 25.75 8.56 10.43
CA GLY A 34 26.02 7.76 11.62
C GLY A 34 25.14 8.09 12.83
N PHE A 35 24.08 8.89 12.64
CA PHE A 35 23.12 9.23 13.69
C PHE A 35 22.18 8.06 13.96
N GLU A 36 22.02 7.68 15.23
CA GLU A 36 21.05 6.65 15.65
C GLU A 36 19.61 7.17 15.56
N SER A 37 19.41 8.48 15.78
CA SER A 37 18.11 9.14 15.69
C SER A 37 18.25 10.56 15.16
N VAL A 38 17.23 11.02 14.46
CA VAL A 38 17.21 12.34 13.83
C VAL A 38 15.89 13.05 14.07
N LYS A 39 15.95 14.37 13.98
CA LYS A 39 14.80 15.27 13.93
C LYS A 39 15.04 16.35 12.88
N LEU A 40 13.94 16.93 12.42
CA LEU A 40 13.97 18.13 11.60
C LEU A 40 13.53 19.32 12.45
N ILE A 41 14.15 20.48 12.21
CA ILE A 41 13.77 21.75 12.84
C ILE A 41 13.34 22.68 11.72
N ASP A 42 12.09 23.13 11.72
CA ASP A 42 11.60 24.11 10.75
C ASP A 42 12.42 25.42 10.90
N ALA A 43 13.02 25.87 9.81
CA ALA A 43 13.93 27.01 9.81
C ALA A 43 13.23 28.36 10.01
N GLU A 44 11.92 28.45 9.75
CA GLU A 44 11.14 29.68 9.89
C GLU A 44 10.68 29.88 11.34
N ASN A 45 10.11 28.84 11.95
CA ASN A 45 9.45 28.96 13.26
C ASN A 45 10.14 28.19 14.41
N GLY A 46 11.11 27.32 14.11
CA GLY A 46 11.85 26.53 15.08
C GLY A 46 11.13 25.27 15.58
N ASP A 47 9.99 24.91 14.99
CA ASP A 47 9.22 23.73 15.37
C ASP A 47 10.01 22.44 15.10
N ILE A 48 9.92 21.51 16.04
CA ILE A 48 10.56 20.20 15.92
C ILE A 48 9.60 19.24 15.21
N VAL A 49 10.04 18.72 14.07
CA VAL A 49 9.31 17.74 13.27
C VAL A 49 9.95 16.35 13.45
N PRO A 50 9.15 15.33 13.82
CA PRO A 50 9.63 13.95 13.85
C PRO A 50 10.18 13.54 12.49
N ALA A 51 11.33 12.86 12.52
CA ALA A 51 11.97 12.31 11.35
C ALA A 51 12.57 10.94 11.68
N GLN A 52 12.88 10.19 10.64
CA GLN A 52 13.46 8.86 10.74
C GLN A 52 14.58 8.75 9.72
N LEU A 53 15.73 8.24 10.15
CA LEU A 53 16.84 7.89 9.27
C LEU A 53 16.92 6.37 9.20
N ASP A 54 16.94 5.84 7.98
CA ASP A 54 17.04 4.42 7.71
C ASP A 54 18.15 4.18 6.69
N GLY A 55 19.35 3.85 7.20
CA GLY A 55 20.59 3.97 6.43
C GLY A 55 20.78 5.41 5.98
N LYS A 56 20.77 5.65 4.67
CA LYS A 56 20.85 7.02 4.09
C LYS A 56 19.49 7.64 3.78
N THR A 57 18.39 6.93 3.99
CA THR A 57 17.06 7.45 3.66
C THR A 57 16.48 8.20 4.84
N LEU A 58 16.36 9.52 4.70
CA LEU A 58 15.66 10.39 5.64
C LEU A 58 14.17 10.42 5.26
N SER A 59 13.29 10.19 6.23
CA SER A 59 11.83 10.21 6.05
C SER A 59 11.14 11.06 7.12
N TRP A 60 10.10 11.79 6.72
CA TRP A 60 9.19 12.53 7.62
C TRP A 60 7.81 12.68 6.99
N ILE A 61 6.84 13.17 7.75
CA ILE A 61 5.51 13.54 7.24
C ILE A 61 5.46 15.05 7.07
N LEU A 62 5.21 15.50 5.84
CA LEU A 62 5.01 16.92 5.52
C LEU A 62 3.54 17.30 5.73
N ASN A 63 3.31 18.27 6.61
CA ASN A 63 1.99 18.83 6.92
C ASN A 63 1.94 20.32 6.61
N ASP A 64 0.74 20.83 6.31
CA ASP A 64 0.43 22.24 6.10
C ASP A 64 1.44 22.98 5.22
N LEU A 65 1.74 22.46 4.03
CA LEU A 65 2.52 23.19 3.03
C LEU A 65 1.67 23.46 1.80
N LYS A 66 1.27 24.73 1.62
CA LYS A 66 0.45 25.17 0.48
C LYS A 66 1.18 25.04 -0.85
N ALA A 67 0.42 24.80 -1.92
CA ALA A 67 0.93 24.82 -3.28
C ALA A 67 1.76 26.07 -3.54
N HIS A 68 2.85 25.91 -4.30
CA HIS A 68 3.84 26.91 -4.67
C HIS A 68 4.69 27.47 -3.51
N ASN A 69 4.49 27.01 -2.28
CA ASN A 69 5.35 27.36 -1.16
C ASN A 69 6.50 26.37 -0.99
N ARG A 70 7.48 26.79 -0.21
CA ARG A 70 8.65 26.01 0.20
C ARG A 70 8.80 26.08 1.71
N ARG A 71 9.32 25.00 2.30
CA ARG A 71 9.77 24.97 3.70
C ARG A 71 11.17 24.41 3.78
N ASP A 72 11.99 25.05 4.60
CA ASP A 72 13.36 24.62 4.87
C ASP A 72 13.44 24.05 6.28
N TYR A 73 14.18 22.96 6.42
CA TYR A 73 14.44 22.29 7.68
C TYR A 73 15.94 22.18 7.92
N VAL A 74 16.34 22.25 9.19
CA VAL A 74 17.69 21.87 9.63
C VAL A 74 17.63 20.44 10.17
N LEU A 75 18.42 19.54 9.57
CA LEU A 75 18.62 18.19 10.09
C LEU A 75 19.52 18.21 11.32
N SER A 76 19.10 17.52 12.38
CA SER A 76 19.82 17.47 13.64
C SER A 76 19.71 16.07 14.26
N GLU A 77 20.76 15.66 14.96
CA GLU A 77 20.75 14.44 15.77
C GLU A 77 19.76 14.55 16.94
N GLY A 78 19.11 13.44 17.24
CA GLY A 78 18.28 13.26 18.42
C GLY A 78 16.84 12.90 18.10
N SER A 79 16.21 12.17 19.02
CA SER A 79 14.82 11.76 18.91
C SER A 79 13.86 12.87 19.36
N THR A 80 12.69 12.90 18.73
CA THR A 80 11.51 13.59 19.27
C THR A 80 10.38 12.58 19.46
N ALA A 81 9.50 12.83 20.42
CA ALA A 81 8.34 11.98 20.64
C ALA A 81 7.41 12.05 19.41
N SER A 82 6.99 10.89 18.92
CA SER A 82 5.98 10.76 17.87
C SER A 82 4.75 10.09 18.46
N SER A 83 3.61 10.80 18.47
CA SER A 83 2.32 10.22 18.86
C SER A 83 1.80 9.20 17.85
N THR A 84 2.43 9.12 16.69
CA THR A 84 2.08 8.24 15.57
C THR A 84 3.20 7.25 15.25
N HIS A 85 4.07 6.94 16.23
CA HIS A 85 5.12 5.94 16.07
C HIS A 85 4.54 4.60 15.58
N VAL A 86 5.11 4.04 14.53
CA VAL A 86 4.74 2.70 14.05
C VAL A 86 5.55 1.70 14.87
N SER A 87 4.90 0.77 15.55
CA SER A 87 5.57 -0.26 16.37
C SER A 87 5.18 -1.66 15.89
N PHE A 88 6.14 -2.59 15.95
CA PHE A 88 5.94 -3.99 15.60
C PHE A 88 6.02 -4.89 16.83
N ASP A 89 4.96 -5.66 17.08
CA ASP A 89 4.96 -6.75 18.06
C ASP A 89 4.98 -8.09 17.31
N GLU A 90 6.13 -8.77 17.33
CA GLU A 90 6.32 -10.02 16.61
C GLU A 90 5.68 -11.21 17.32
N ARG A 91 5.00 -12.05 16.55
CA ARG A 91 4.41 -13.32 16.99
C ARG A 91 4.83 -14.44 16.03
N GLU A 92 4.53 -15.68 16.41
CA GLU A 92 4.69 -16.80 15.48
C GLU A 92 3.84 -16.56 14.23
N ASN A 93 4.51 -16.49 13.06
CA ASN A 93 3.87 -16.31 11.75
C ASN A 93 3.04 -15.03 11.57
N ALA A 94 3.23 -14.02 12.43
CA ALA A 94 2.51 -12.74 12.36
C ALA A 94 3.34 -11.56 12.92
N ILE A 95 3.06 -10.35 12.46
CA ILE A 95 3.58 -9.09 13.04
C ILE A 95 2.39 -8.18 13.31
N ASP A 96 2.12 -7.87 14.57
CA ASP A 96 1.12 -6.88 14.93
C ASP A 96 1.71 -5.50 14.74
N ILE A 97 0.95 -4.61 14.12
CA ILE A 97 1.36 -3.26 13.78
C ILE A 97 0.44 -2.29 14.51
N ARG A 98 1.04 -1.43 15.33
CA ARG A 98 0.34 -0.34 16.03
C ARG A 98 0.87 1.00 15.56
N ILE A 99 0.02 2.03 15.63
CA ILE A 99 0.37 3.42 15.34
C ILE A 99 0.06 4.25 16.57
N GLY A 100 1.11 4.66 17.28
CA GLY A 100 1.02 5.20 18.63
C GLY A 100 0.42 4.15 19.57
N HIS A 101 -0.73 4.46 20.17
CA HIS A 101 -1.46 3.53 21.04
C HIS A 101 -2.51 2.70 20.29
N ARG A 102 -2.80 3.03 19.02
CA ARG A 102 -3.89 2.44 18.24
C ARG A 102 -3.44 1.15 17.57
N GLU A 103 -4.28 0.13 17.62
CA GLU A 103 -4.14 -1.05 16.76
C GLU A 103 -4.40 -0.63 15.32
N PHE A 104 -3.53 -1.07 14.40
CA PHE A 104 -3.70 -0.76 12.99
C PHE A 104 -3.95 -2.01 12.16
N THR A 105 -3.00 -2.95 12.15
CA THR A 105 -3.17 -4.19 11.39
C THR A 105 -2.23 -5.29 11.87
N THR A 106 -2.39 -6.51 11.38
CA THR A 106 -1.41 -7.59 11.53
C THR A 106 -0.97 -8.07 10.16
N PHE A 107 0.33 -8.17 9.93
CA PHE A 107 0.86 -8.88 8.76
C PHE A 107 0.95 -10.37 9.06
N CYS A 108 0.06 -11.17 8.48
CA CYS A 108 0.02 -12.62 8.60
C CYS A 108 0.82 -13.25 7.47
N TYR A 109 1.77 -14.14 7.79
CA TYR A 109 2.67 -14.75 6.80
C TYR A 109 2.87 -16.27 7.04
N GLY A 110 1.93 -16.91 7.74
CA GLY A 110 1.98 -18.34 8.05
C GLY A 110 1.98 -19.23 6.82
N VAL A 111 2.81 -20.27 6.85
CA VAL A 111 2.97 -21.26 5.77
C VAL A 111 1.83 -22.28 5.72
N ASP A 112 0.79 -22.13 6.52
CA ASP A 112 -0.47 -22.87 6.48
C ASP A 112 -1.56 -22.12 5.69
N GLN A 113 -1.33 -20.84 5.37
CA GLN A 113 -2.24 -19.97 4.62
C GLN A 113 -1.90 -19.98 3.11
N TYR A 114 -2.83 -19.57 2.25
CA TYR A 114 -2.57 -19.57 0.80
C TYR A 114 -1.66 -18.43 0.35
N ARG A 115 -1.55 -17.35 1.13
CA ARG A 115 -0.75 -16.16 0.83
C ARG A 115 -0.55 -15.31 2.09
N PRO A 116 0.49 -14.45 2.16
CA PRO A 116 0.56 -13.39 3.15
C PRO A 116 -0.54 -12.35 2.95
N TYR A 117 -1.05 -11.77 4.04
CA TYR A 117 -2.07 -10.72 4.01
C TYR A 117 -2.02 -9.84 5.26
N PHE A 118 -2.68 -8.69 5.19
CA PHE A 118 -2.91 -7.80 6.33
C PHE A 118 -4.32 -8.00 6.88
N PHE A 119 -4.47 -8.39 8.15
CA PHE A 119 -5.78 -8.53 8.79
C PHE A 119 -5.68 -8.52 10.32
N PRO A 120 -6.64 -7.91 11.05
CA PRO A 120 -7.61 -6.91 10.59
C PRO A 120 -6.90 -5.68 10.03
N VAL A 121 -7.60 -4.83 9.26
CA VAL A 121 -7.13 -3.47 8.98
C VAL A 121 -8.11 -2.51 9.66
N PHE A 122 -7.61 -1.73 10.60
CA PHE A 122 -8.37 -0.72 11.32
C PHE A 122 -8.19 0.67 10.71
N GLY A 123 -9.29 1.39 10.59
CA GLY A 123 -9.34 2.77 10.17
C GLY A 123 -9.66 3.72 11.33
N PRO A 124 -10.04 4.97 11.02
CA PRO A 124 -10.43 5.97 12.00
C PRO A 124 -11.54 5.47 12.94
N GLY A 125 -11.47 5.85 14.22
CA GLY A 125 -12.44 5.41 15.23
C GLY A 125 -12.25 3.96 15.67
N GLY A 126 -11.17 3.28 15.25
CA GLY A 126 -10.93 1.87 15.53
C GLY A 126 -11.82 0.92 14.72
N CYS A 127 -12.48 1.42 13.68
CA CYS A 127 -13.37 0.62 12.85
C CYS A 127 -12.58 -0.35 11.97
N GLN A 128 -12.96 -1.63 11.95
CA GLN A 128 -12.37 -2.61 11.05
C GLN A 128 -12.86 -2.36 9.62
N VAL A 129 -12.01 -1.81 8.75
CA VAL A 129 -12.40 -1.43 7.38
C VAL A 129 -12.38 -2.60 6.40
N THR A 130 -11.73 -3.70 6.75
CA THR A 130 -11.66 -4.92 5.93
C THR A 130 -12.47 -6.08 6.51
N ARG A 131 -12.82 -7.04 5.66
CA ARG A 131 -13.56 -8.25 6.08
C ARG A 131 -12.69 -9.18 6.93
N GLY A 132 -13.32 -9.81 7.91
CA GLY A 132 -12.82 -10.91 8.74
C GLY A 132 -12.25 -12.11 7.99
N GLU A 133 -11.39 -12.89 8.67
CA GLU A 133 -10.96 -14.24 8.21
C GLU A 133 -12.13 -15.23 8.14
N THR A 134 -13.10 -15.09 9.05
CA THR A 134 -14.36 -15.84 9.05
C THR A 134 -15.51 -14.84 9.05
N SER A 135 -16.21 -14.67 7.93
CA SER A 135 -17.51 -14.02 7.97
C SER A 135 -18.59 -15.09 8.07
N GLU A 136 -19.44 -15.02 9.09
CA GLU A 136 -20.66 -15.84 9.15
C GLU A 136 -21.58 -15.61 7.95
N GLU A 137 -21.39 -14.50 7.22
CA GLU A 137 -22.26 -14.03 6.14
C GLU A 137 -22.01 -14.67 4.76
N SER A 138 -20.92 -15.42 4.55
CA SER A 138 -20.70 -16.10 3.25
C SER A 138 -19.68 -17.23 3.33
N ALA A 139 -20.15 -18.47 3.11
CA ALA A 139 -19.30 -19.63 2.80
C ALA A 139 -18.72 -19.57 1.37
N ASP A 140 -19.18 -18.63 0.55
CA ASP A 140 -18.66 -18.33 -0.78
C ASP A 140 -17.57 -17.25 -0.69
N HIS A 141 -16.54 -17.33 -1.54
CA HIS A 141 -15.38 -16.41 -1.55
C HIS A 141 -14.58 -16.34 -0.23
N ILE A 142 -14.26 -17.49 0.38
CA ILE A 142 -13.42 -17.59 1.59
C ILE A 142 -11.99 -17.02 1.42
N HIS A 143 -11.56 -16.87 0.16
CA HIS A 143 -10.21 -16.44 -0.22
C HIS A 143 -9.99 -14.92 -0.18
N HIS A 144 -11.05 -14.12 -0.09
CA HIS A 144 -10.93 -12.66 0.00
C HIS A 144 -10.61 -12.21 1.43
N ARG A 145 -9.36 -12.39 1.86
CA ARG A 145 -8.89 -12.05 3.20
C ARG A 145 -8.28 -10.66 3.23
N SER A 146 -9.12 -9.65 3.47
CA SER A 146 -8.68 -8.29 3.78
C SER A 146 -7.79 -7.67 2.70
N LEU A 147 -6.50 -7.38 2.95
CA LEU A 147 -5.57 -6.76 2.00
C LEU A 147 -4.43 -7.73 1.66
N TYR A 148 -4.24 -8.05 0.38
CA TYR A 148 -3.27 -9.06 -0.07
C TYR A 148 -2.81 -8.85 -1.51
N VAL A 149 -1.74 -9.58 -1.88
CA VAL A 149 -1.24 -9.70 -3.24
C VAL A 149 -1.57 -11.09 -3.80
N ALA A 150 -2.17 -11.16 -4.99
CA ALA A 150 -2.46 -12.42 -5.67
C ALA A 150 -2.84 -12.20 -7.15
N TYR A 151 -2.85 -13.27 -7.95
CA TYR A 151 -3.39 -13.24 -9.30
C TYR A 151 -4.04 -14.58 -9.67
N GLY A 152 -5.11 -14.53 -10.48
CA GLY A 152 -5.97 -15.69 -10.71
C GLY A 152 -5.51 -16.66 -11.79
N GLU A 153 -4.51 -16.33 -12.59
CA GLU A 153 -3.88 -17.31 -13.49
C GLU A 153 -2.39 -17.01 -13.69
N VAL A 154 -1.54 -17.84 -13.10
CA VAL A 154 -0.07 -17.82 -13.26
C VAL A 154 0.37 -19.19 -13.75
N ASN A 155 0.91 -19.29 -14.97
CA ASN A 155 1.25 -20.56 -15.62
C ASN A 155 0.08 -21.57 -15.57
N HIS A 156 -1.14 -21.09 -15.86
CA HIS A 156 -2.39 -21.85 -15.80
C HIS A 156 -2.79 -22.36 -14.40
N VAL A 157 -2.15 -21.85 -13.36
CA VAL A 157 -2.48 -22.11 -11.95
C VAL A 157 -3.24 -20.94 -11.37
N ASP A 158 -4.37 -21.23 -10.72
CA ASP A 158 -5.08 -20.23 -9.92
C ASP A 158 -4.34 -19.99 -8.60
N VAL A 159 -3.71 -18.83 -8.47
CA VAL A 159 -3.02 -18.37 -7.25
C VAL A 159 -3.86 -17.30 -6.54
N TRP A 160 -5.15 -17.19 -6.82
CA TRP A 160 -6.09 -16.27 -6.20
C TRP A 160 -7.14 -17.00 -5.36
N GLY A 161 -7.71 -18.07 -5.89
CA GLY A 161 -8.65 -18.92 -5.19
C GLY A 161 -8.01 -19.69 -4.03
N GLU A 162 -8.87 -20.33 -3.23
CA GLU A 162 -8.49 -21.26 -2.17
C GLU A 162 -9.29 -22.55 -2.37
N GLY A 163 -8.64 -23.55 -2.97
CA GLY A 163 -9.23 -24.85 -3.25
C GLY A 163 -8.16 -25.93 -3.38
N SER A 164 -8.58 -27.19 -3.53
CA SER A 164 -7.67 -28.34 -3.56
C SER A 164 -6.61 -28.30 -4.67
N ASN A 165 -6.84 -27.49 -5.72
CA ASN A 165 -5.94 -27.36 -6.87
C ASN A 165 -5.33 -25.95 -6.98
N SER A 166 -5.54 -25.07 -6.00
CA SER A 166 -5.02 -23.70 -6.04
C SER A 166 -3.53 -23.67 -5.69
N GLY A 167 -2.81 -22.76 -6.35
CA GLY A 167 -1.45 -22.40 -5.98
C GLY A 167 -1.41 -21.53 -4.72
N ARG A 168 -0.20 -21.25 -4.24
CA ARG A 168 0.06 -20.51 -3.00
C ARG A 168 1.19 -19.53 -3.18
N ILE A 169 1.20 -18.48 -2.37
CA ILE A 169 2.32 -17.56 -2.18
C ILE A 169 2.88 -17.86 -0.79
N VAL A 170 4.12 -18.33 -0.73
CA VAL A 170 4.75 -18.79 0.51
C VAL A 170 5.83 -17.81 0.89
N HIS A 171 5.68 -17.19 2.06
CA HIS A 171 6.71 -16.35 2.64
C HIS A 171 8.00 -17.13 2.87
N GLN A 172 9.13 -16.58 2.41
CA GLN A 172 10.45 -17.20 2.59
C GLN A 172 11.26 -16.49 3.67
N THR A 173 11.43 -15.18 3.54
CA THR A 173 12.27 -14.40 4.46
C THR A 173 11.87 -12.94 4.50
N PHE A 174 12.16 -12.28 5.61
CA PHE A 174 12.25 -10.82 5.67
C PHE A 174 13.66 -10.38 5.26
N THR A 175 13.77 -9.53 4.24
CA THR A 175 15.02 -8.82 3.91
C THR A 175 15.15 -7.53 4.71
N LYS A 176 14.02 -6.99 5.17
CA LYS A 176 13.96 -5.90 6.14
C LYS A 176 12.70 -5.99 6.98
N LYS A 177 12.85 -5.73 8.26
CA LYS A 177 11.77 -5.58 9.22
C LYS A 177 12.19 -4.54 10.24
N SER A 178 11.56 -3.38 10.19
CA SER A 178 11.91 -2.26 11.06
C SER A 178 10.69 -1.41 11.31
N ASP A 179 10.47 -1.02 12.56
CA ASP A 179 9.47 -0.06 12.94
C ASP A 179 10.12 1.34 13.14
N GLY A 180 9.37 2.35 13.55
CA GLY A 180 9.96 3.68 13.72
C GLY A 180 8.97 4.84 13.85
N PRO A 181 9.47 6.04 14.19
CA PRO A 181 8.64 7.20 14.51
C PRO A 181 7.83 7.72 13.33
N ILE A 182 8.22 7.40 12.09
CA ILE A 182 7.58 7.86 10.85
C ILE A 182 7.07 6.70 10.00
N VAL A 183 7.87 5.64 9.84
CA VAL A 183 7.56 4.56 8.89
C VAL A 183 8.03 3.21 9.42
N GLY A 184 7.11 2.25 9.44
CA GLY A 184 7.43 0.83 9.56
C GLY A 184 7.62 0.21 8.19
N ARG A 185 8.55 -0.73 8.06
CA ARG A 185 8.90 -1.43 6.82
C ARG A 185 8.84 -2.93 7.00
N ILE A 186 8.10 -3.59 6.11
CA ILE A 186 8.06 -5.04 5.98
C ILE A 186 8.47 -5.36 4.55
N HIS A 187 9.69 -5.87 4.40
CA HIS A 187 10.26 -6.23 3.12
C HIS A 187 10.48 -7.74 3.10
N THR A 188 9.75 -8.42 2.21
CA THR A 188 9.68 -9.88 2.14
C THR A 188 10.09 -10.39 0.77
N ASN A 189 10.68 -11.58 0.76
CA ASN A 189 10.78 -12.41 -0.44
C ASN A 189 9.76 -13.55 -0.29
N ASN A 190 8.96 -13.79 -1.32
CA ASN A 190 7.97 -14.85 -1.32
C ASN A 190 8.09 -15.69 -2.60
N THR A 191 7.61 -16.93 -2.55
CA THR A 191 7.64 -17.86 -3.67
C THR A 191 6.22 -18.28 -4.03
N TRP A 192 5.87 -18.17 -5.31
CA TRP A 192 4.59 -18.61 -5.84
C TRP A 192 4.74 -20.06 -6.28
N VAL A 193 3.91 -20.96 -5.77
CA VAL A 193 3.97 -22.41 -6.02
C VAL A 193 2.64 -22.94 -6.51
N ASN A 194 2.67 -24.00 -7.32
CA ASN A 194 1.46 -24.76 -7.66
C ASN A 194 1.01 -25.66 -6.49
N ALA A 195 -0.13 -26.36 -6.65
CA ALA A 195 -0.65 -27.28 -5.64
C ALA A 195 0.30 -28.47 -5.33
N GLY A 196 1.19 -28.82 -6.27
CA GLY A 196 2.22 -29.85 -6.09
C GLY A 196 3.48 -29.35 -5.36
N GLY A 197 3.62 -28.04 -5.16
CA GLY A 197 4.79 -27.41 -4.55
C GLY A 197 5.89 -26.99 -5.53
N ASP A 198 5.69 -27.14 -6.85
CA ASP A 198 6.65 -26.64 -7.83
C ASP A 198 6.58 -25.11 -7.91
N THR A 199 7.74 -24.47 -7.98
CA THR A 199 7.85 -23.01 -8.11
C THR A 199 7.39 -22.54 -9.48
N LEU A 200 6.53 -21.51 -9.47
CA LEU A 200 6.06 -20.79 -10.65
C LEU A 200 6.92 -19.54 -10.89
N MET A 201 7.18 -18.79 -9.81
CA MET A 201 7.91 -17.52 -9.80
C MET A 201 8.22 -17.10 -8.36
N SER A 202 8.94 -16.01 -8.18
CA SER A 202 9.09 -15.33 -6.88
C SER A 202 8.57 -13.90 -6.94
N ASP A 203 8.30 -13.32 -5.78
CA ASP A 203 8.11 -11.89 -5.64
C ASP A 203 8.95 -11.29 -4.51
N ILE A 204 9.10 -9.98 -4.59
CA ILE A 204 9.61 -9.14 -3.51
C ILE A 204 8.54 -8.12 -3.17
N GLN A 205 8.12 -8.06 -1.91
CA GLN A 205 7.11 -7.11 -1.43
C GLN A 205 7.73 -6.19 -0.37
N ASN A 206 7.79 -4.90 -0.64
CA ASN A 206 8.26 -3.86 0.28
C ASN A 206 7.07 -2.98 0.71
N PHE A 207 6.46 -3.36 1.83
CA PHE A 207 5.41 -2.57 2.47
C PHE A 207 6.01 -1.49 3.36
N ARG A 208 5.45 -0.27 3.26
CA ARG A 208 5.80 0.89 4.08
C ARG A 208 4.53 1.41 4.74
N VAL A 209 4.43 1.26 6.06
CA VAL A 209 3.31 1.75 6.87
C VAL A 209 3.71 3.08 7.46
N TYR A 210 2.98 4.15 7.14
CA TYR A 210 3.29 5.50 7.62
C TYR A 210 2.49 5.88 8.87
N GLY A 211 3.20 6.39 9.87
CA GLY A 211 2.66 6.89 11.12
C GLY A 211 1.95 8.22 10.95
N LEU A 212 0.64 8.16 10.70
CA LEU A 212 -0.24 9.33 10.54
C LEU A 212 -1.24 9.48 11.71
N PRO A 213 -1.89 10.66 11.87
CA PRO A 213 -2.99 10.85 12.81
C PRO A 213 -4.17 9.91 12.55
N GLU A 214 -5.12 9.84 13.49
CA GLU A 214 -6.23 8.87 13.41
C GLU A 214 -7.19 9.05 12.24
N THR A 215 -7.20 10.23 11.62
CA THR A 215 -8.07 10.54 10.48
C THR A 215 -7.68 9.81 9.18
N GLY A 216 -6.48 9.26 9.08
CA GLY A 216 -6.11 8.40 7.96
C GLY A 216 -4.71 7.79 8.04
N GLN A 217 -4.54 6.65 7.40
CA GLN A 217 -3.35 5.80 7.42
C GLN A 217 -2.93 5.42 6.00
N ILE A 218 -1.62 5.31 5.77
CA ILE A 218 -1.06 4.96 4.46
C ILE A 218 -0.24 3.69 4.56
N ILE A 219 -0.47 2.76 3.64
CA ILE A 219 0.41 1.63 3.33
C ILE A 219 0.85 1.77 1.88
N ASP A 220 2.14 2.00 1.64
CA ASP A 220 2.71 1.86 0.29
C ASP A 220 3.21 0.43 0.09
N LEU A 221 3.12 -0.06 -1.15
CA LEU A 221 3.71 -1.31 -1.62
C LEU A 221 4.57 -1.02 -2.83
N ASP A 222 5.87 -1.35 -2.77
CA ASP A 222 6.65 -1.66 -3.97
C ASP A 222 6.69 -3.18 -4.14
N LEU A 223 6.23 -3.68 -5.28
CA LEU A 223 6.17 -5.10 -5.60
C LEU A 223 7.01 -5.38 -6.83
N THR A 224 7.87 -6.38 -6.77
CA THR A 224 8.61 -6.89 -7.93
C THR A 224 8.24 -8.35 -8.15
N LEU A 225 7.66 -8.66 -9.30
CA LEU A 225 7.42 -10.02 -9.78
C LEU A 225 8.65 -10.50 -10.56
N ILE A 226 9.14 -11.72 -10.30
CA ILE A 226 10.41 -12.22 -10.82
C ILE A 226 10.21 -13.58 -11.49
N ALA A 227 10.51 -13.67 -12.78
CA ALA A 227 10.51 -14.93 -13.55
C ALA A 227 11.81 -15.73 -13.34
N ASP A 228 12.05 -16.21 -12.11
CA ASP A 228 13.29 -16.90 -11.72
C ASP A 228 13.27 -18.43 -11.98
N SER A 229 12.10 -18.97 -12.33
CA SER A 229 11.84 -20.41 -12.43
C SER A 229 11.35 -20.84 -13.81
N GLY A 230 11.57 -19.99 -14.82
CA GLY A 230 11.10 -20.17 -16.21
C GLY A 230 10.26 -18.98 -16.65
N ASP A 231 9.68 -19.07 -17.85
CA ASP A 231 8.70 -18.09 -18.32
C ASP A 231 7.45 -18.12 -17.43
N VAL A 232 6.88 -16.95 -17.19
CA VAL A 232 5.69 -16.77 -16.34
C VAL A 232 4.57 -16.16 -17.17
N PHE A 233 3.57 -16.98 -17.50
CA PHE A 233 2.35 -16.59 -18.19
C PHE A 233 1.29 -16.10 -17.20
N PHE A 234 0.81 -14.89 -17.39
CA PHE A 234 -0.36 -14.31 -16.74
C PHE A 234 -1.54 -14.33 -17.71
N GLY A 235 -2.61 -15.03 -17.38
CA GLY A 235 -3.79 -15.18 -18.25
C GLY A 235 -4.64 -13.91 -18.37
N ASP A 236 -5.42 -13.76 -19.45
CA ASP A 236 -6.47 -12.72 -19.51
C ASP A 236 -7.70 -13.19 -18.73
N THR A 237 -7.78 -12.79 -17.46
CA THR A 237 -8.90 -13.12 -16.59
C THR A 237 -9.34 -11.94 -15.74
N LYS A 238 -10.64 -11.91 -15.44
CA LYS A 238 -11.20 -11.03 -14.40
C LYS A 238 -10.85 -11.51 -13.01
N GLU A 239 -10.66 -12.80 -12.82
CA GLU A 239 -10.37 -13.38 -11.51
C GLU A 239 -8.94 -12.98 -11.17
N GLY A 240 -8.80 -12.07 -10.20
CA GLY A 240 -7.49 -11.60 -9.78
C GLY A 240 -7.35 -10.09 -9.74
N GLY A 241 -6.51 -9.66 -8.81
CA GLY A 241 -6.00 -8.31 -8.72
C GLY A 241 -4.68 -8.27 -7.96
N ILE A 242 -3.64 -7.66 -8.54
CA ILE A 242 -2.27 -7.65 -8.03
C ILE A 242 -2.21 -7.18 -6.60
N ILE A 243 -2.78 -6.01 -6.28
CA ILE A 243 -3.11 -5.64 -4.91
C ILE A 243 -4.63 -5.62 -4.78
N THR A 244 -5.14 -6.29 -3.75
CA THR A 244 -6.58 -6.48 -3.56
C THR A 244 -7.01 -6.17 -2.15
N VAL A 245 -8.16 -5.52 -2.04
CA VAL A 245 -8.84 -5.22 -0.78
C VAL A 245 -10.23 -5.85 -0.78
N ARG A 246 -10.54 -6.48 0.35
CA ARG A 246 -11.88 -6.92 0.72
C ARG A 246 -12.39 -6.07 1.89
N VAL A 247 -13.35 -5.19 1.64
CA VAL A 247 -13.87 -4.30 2.67
C VAL A 247 -14.85 -5.00 3.61
N ASN A 248 -15.05 -4.41 4.79
CA ASN A 248 -16.04 -4.85 5.76
C ASN A 248 -17.45 -4.85 5.13
N PRO A 249 -18.26 -5.91 5.33
CA PRO A 249 -19.62 -5.99 4.77
C PRO A 249 -20.51 -4.78 5.06
N GLN A 250 -20.36 -4.13 6.22
CA GLN A 250 -21.18 -2.97 6.58
C GLN A 250 -20.95 -1.77 5.65
N MET A 251 -19.73 -1.61 5.12
CA MET A 251 -19.33 -0.50 4.24
C MET A 251 -19.25 -0.88 2.76
N ASN A 252 -19.67 -2.10 2.38
CA ASN A 252 -19.73 -2.44 0.97
C ASN A 252 -20.91 -1.74 0.27
N ALA A 253 -20.94 -1.76 -1.06
CA ALA A 253 -21.93 -1.01 -1.85
C ALA A 253 -23.27 -1.76 -2.00
N SER A 254 -23.36 -2.97 -1.49
CA SER A 254 -24.64 -3.67 -1.26
C SER A 254 -25.26 -3.33 0.11
N ALA A 255 -24.53 -2.63 0.97
CA ALA A 255 -24.97 -2.18 2.29
C ALA A 255 -25.01 -0.65 2.35
N SER A 256 -24.17 -0.02 3.18
CA SER A 256 -24.19 1.43 3.38
C SER A 256 -23.22 2.22 2.51
N GLY A 257 -22.34 1.54 1.77
CA GLY A 257 -21.22 2.17 1.09
C GLY A 257 -21.41 2.48 -0.38
N THR A 258 -20.35 3.03 -0.94
CA THR A 258 -20.22 3.45 -2.34
C THR A 258 -18.84 3.07 -2.87
N ILE A 259 -18.76 2.69 -4.14
CA ILE A 259 -17.49 2.64 -4.88
C ILE A 259 -17.37 3.90 -5.72
N GLU A 260 -16.24 4.59 -5.67
CA GLU A 260 -15.94 5.70 -6.58
C GLU A 260 -14.55 5.49 -7.19
N ASN A 261 -14.33 5.88 -8.43
CA ASN A 261 -12.99 5.80 -9.02
C ASN A 261 -12.64 7.05 -9.83
N SER A 262 -11.36 7.19 -10.17
CA SER A 262 -10.86 8.37 -10.88
C SER A 262 -11.37 8.51 -12.32
N PHE A 263 -12.04 7.49 -12.87
CA PHE A 263 -12.75 7.59 -14.15
C PHE A 263 -14.05 8.40 -14.01
N GLY A 264 -14.53 8.61 -12.79
CA GLY A 264 -15.79 9.25 -12.46
C GLY A 264 -16.96 8.27 -12.36
N GLY A 265 -16.68 6.97 -12.27
CA GLY A 265 -17.72 5.94 -12.12
C GLY A 265 -18.13 5.77 -10.65
N ILE A 266 -19.41 5.45 -10.46
CA ILE A 266 -20.03 5.15 -9.15
C ILE A 266 -20.58 3.72 -9.12
N ASN A 267 -20.22 2.96 -8.09
CA ASN A 267 -20.63 1.57 -7.86
C ASN A 267 -20.26 0.61 -9.01
N GLU A 268 -20.55 -0.69 -8.84
CA GLU A 268 -20.05 -1.74 -9.74
C GLU A 268 -20.41 -1.49 -11.22
N GLY A 269 -21.63 -1.02 -11.51
CA GLY A 269 -22.08 -0.81 -12.89
C GLY A 269 -21.23 0.18 -13.70
N GLU A 270 -20.61 1.16 -13.03
CA GLU A 270 -19.80 2.19 -13.68
C GLU A 270 -18.30 2.06 -13.40
N THR A 271 -17.90 1.27 -12.41
CA THR A 271 -16.50 1.12 -12.00
C THR A 271 -15.86 -0.19 -12.45
N TRP A 272 -16.67 -1.24 -12.64
CA TRP A 272 -16.19 -2.56 -13.04
C TRP A 272 -15.53 -2.53 -14.42
N GLY A 273 -14.25 -2.92 -14.47
CA GLY A 273 -13.50 -3.06 -15.70
C GLY A 273 -13.19 -1.72 -16.34
N LYS A 274 -13.30 -0.62 -15.58
CA LYS A 274 -12.89 0.70 -16.04
C LYS A 274 -11.44 0.94 -15.64
N ARG A 275 -10.72 1.62 -16.53
CA ARG A 275 -9.36 2.07 -16.24
C ARG A 275 -9.42 3.34 -15.41
N ALA A 276 -8.82 3.33 -14.23
CA ALA A 276 -8.79 4.48 -13.33
C ALA A 276 -7.49 4.49 -12.51
N ALA A 277 -7.01 5.67 -12.16
CA ALA A 277 -5.79 5.87 -11.39
C ALA A 277 -5.94 5.52 -9.90
N TRP A 278 -7.17 5.54 -9.40
CA TRP A 278 -7.51 5.09 -8.05
C TRP A 278 -8.95 4.62 -8.01
N CYS A 279 -9.24 3.75 -7.05
CA CYS A 279 -10.58 3.30 -6.68
C CYS A 279 -10.72 3.39 -5.16
N ASP A 280 -11.83 3.96 -4.71
CA ASP A 280 -12.22 4.12 -3.31
C ASP A 280 -13.45 3.28 -3.00
N TYR A 281 -13.47 2.76 -1.78
CA TYR A 281 -14.63 2.12 -1.17
C TYR A 281 -14.88 2.79 0.18
N SER A 282 -16.03 3.44 0.34
CA SER A 282 -16.36 4.15 1.58
C SER A 282 -17.80 3.93 2.01
N GLY A 283 -18.03 3.90 3.32
CA GLY A 283 -19.33 3.59 3.93
C GLY A 283 -19.27 3.58 5.45
N PHE A 284 -20.35 3.18 6.11
CA PHE A 284 -20.42 3.15 7.56
C PHE A 284 -19.99 1.80 8.13
N VAL A 285 -19.10 1.84 9.12
CA VAL A 285 -18.77 0.71 10.00
C VAL A 285 -19.01 1.15 11.44
N ASP A 286 -19.84 0.43 12.19
CA ASP A 286 -20.21 0.75 13.57
C ASP A 286 -20.64 2.22 13.78
N GLY A 287 -21.33 2.79 12.79
CA GLY A 287 -21.82 4.17 12.80
C GLY A 287 -20.80 5.25 12.40
N THR A 288 -19.54 4.87 12.14
CA THR A 288 -18.49 5.79 11.67
C THR A 288 -18.33 5.68 10.15
N HIS A 289 -18.33 6.81 9.45
CA HIS A 289 -18.05 6.84 8.01
C HIS A 289 -16.55 6.71 7.77
N VAL A 290 -16.14 5.63 7.12
CA VAL A 290 -14.74 5.29 6.83
C VAL A 290 -14.59 4.82 5.39
N GLY A 291 -13.38 4.86 4.87
CA GLY A 291 -13.08 4.43 3.52
C GLY A 291 -11.67 3.85 3.37
N VAL A 292 -11.47 3.19 2.24
CA VAL A 292 -10.18 2.67 1.80
C VAL A 292 -10.06 2.87 0.30
N ALA A 293 -9.03 3.62 -0.09
CA ALA A 293 -8.66 3.83 -1.47
C ALA A 293 -7.39 3.08 -1.82
N VAL A 294 -7.35 2.47 -3.01
CA VAL A 294 -6.13 1.94 -3.61
C VAL A 294 -5.75 2.83 -4.79
N LEU A 295 -4.50 3.27 -4.81
CA LEU A 295 -3.95 4.19 -5.79
C LEU A 295 -2.92 3.46 -6.65
N ASP A 296 -3.12 3.48 -7.96
CA ASP A 296 -2.19 2.99 -8.97
C ASP A 296 -1.08 4.01 -9.21
N HIS A 297 0.11 3.60 -9.63
CA HIS A 297 1.20 4.55 -9.88
C HIS A 297 1.45 4.71 -11.38
N ILE A 298 1.79 5.91 -11.83
CA ILE A 298 2.01 6.23 -13.26
C ILE A 298 3.10 5.38 -13.94
N ASN A 299 4.02 4.84 -13.14
CA ASN A 299 5.11 3.97 -13.60
C ASN A 299 4.73 2.49 -13.70
N ASN A 300 3.53 2.11 -13.26
CA ASN A 300 3.10 0.72 -13.32
C ASN A 300 2.85 0.31 -14.79
N PRO A 301 3.16 -0.94 -15.16
CA PRO A 301 2.88 -1.44 -16.50
C PRO A 301 1.40 -1.28 -16.84
N ARG A 302 1.12 -0.84 -18.07
CA ARG A 302 -0.25 -0.61 -18.57
C ARG A 302 -1.09 0.32 -17.68
N TYR A 303 -0.46 1.32 -17.05
CA TYR A 303 -1.15 2.37 -16.29
C TYR A 303 -2.15 3.18 -17.17
N PRO A 304 -3.30 3.62 -16.61
CA PRO A 304 -3.86 3.14 -15.34
C PRO A 304 -4.42 1.72 -15.47
N THR A 305 -4.37 0.98 -14.37
CA THR A 305 -4.89 -0.39 -14.25
C THR A 305 -6.40 -0.46 -14.49
N TYR A 306 -6.89 -1.65 -14.83
CA TYR A 306 -8.33 -1.93 -14.75
C TYR A 306 -8.68 -2.36 -13.33
N TRP A 307 -9.91 -2.08 -12.92
CA TRP A 307 -10.38 -2.40 -11.57
C TRP A 307 -11.34 -3.59 -11.57
N HIS A 308 -10.98 -4.66 -10.86
CA HIS A 308 -11.89 -5.75 -10.50
C HIS A 308 -12.65 -5.40 -9.24
N VAL A 309 -13.81 -4.76 -9.42
CA VAL A 309 -14.68 -4.35 -8.31
C VAL A 309 -15.98 -5.15 -8.26
N ARG A 310 -16.52 -5.29 -7.06
CA ARG A 310 -17.83 -5.89 -6.81
C ARG A 310 -18.55 -5.13 -5.71
N ASN A 311 -19.83 -4.87 -5.89
CA ASN A 311 -20.68 -4.18 -4.90
C ASN A 311 -20.67 -4.87 -3.53
N TYR A 312 -20.42 -6.18 -3.52
CA TYR A 312 -20.31 -6.97 -2.30
C TYR A 312 -18.97 -6.77 -1.55
N GLY A 313 -18.09 -5.87 -2.00
CA GLY A 313 -16.95 -5.36 -1.24
C GLY A 313 -15.56 -5.78 -1.72
N LEU A 314 -15.42 -6.26 -2.96
CA LEU A 314 -14.09 -6.56 -3.54
C LEU A 314 -13.62 -5.38 -4.36
N MET A 315 -12.34 -5.02 -4.28
CA MET A 315 -11.63 -4.27 -5.29
C MET A 315 -10.20 -4.78 -5.47
N GLY A 316 -9.72 -4.90 -6.71
CA GLY A 316 -8.35 -5.28 -7.00
C GLY A 316 -7.84 -4.70 -8.32
N THR A 317 -6.54 -4.44 -8.40
CA THR A 317 -5.89 -3.89 -9.60
C THR A 317 -5.54 -4.99 -10.60
N ASN A 318 -5.88 -4.85 -11.88
CA ASN A 318 -5.62 -5.92 -12.85
C ASN A 318 -5.21 -5.34 -14.21
N ILE A 319 -3.94 -5.56 -14.57
CA ILE A 319 -3.38 -5.08 -15.84
C ILE A 319 -3.48 -6.12 -16.98
N PHE A 320 -3.92 -7.35 -16.68
CA PHE A 320 -3.89 -8.49 -17.60
C PHE A 320 -5.29 -8.85 -18.14
N GLY A 321 -6.37 -8.40 -17.52
CA GLY A 321 -7.74 -8.80 -17.89
C GLY A 321 -8.40 -8.00 -19.03
N SER A 322 -7.65 -7.35 -19.93
CA SER A 322 -8.24 -6.36 -20.86
C SER A 322 -9.33 -6.92 -21.78
N GLY A 323 -9.17 -8.12 -22.34
CA GLY A 323 -10.19 -8.77 -23.16
C GLY A 323 -11.41 -9.14 -22.34
N THR A 324 -11.20 -9.59 -21.09
CA THR A 324 -12.29 -9.87 -20.16
C THR A 324 -13.07 -8.61 -19.77
N PHE A 325 -12.39 -7.53 -19.36
CA PHE A 325 -13.03 -6.30 -18.89
C PHE A 325 -13.78 -5.58 -20.01
N GLU A 326 -13.25 -5.61 -21.23
CA GLU A 326 -13.87 -4.97 -22.38
C GLU A 326 -14.91 -5.85 -23.08
N SER A 327 -15.04 -7.11 -22.66
CA SER A 327 -15.93 -8.10 -23.28
C SER A 327 -15.66 -8.26 -24.78
N ASP A 328 -14.40 -8.10 -25.20
CA ASP A 328 -13.96 -8.15 -26.59
C ASP A 328 -13.02 -9.35 -26.78
N LYS A 329 -13.54 -10.40 -27.41
CA LYS A 329 -12.79 -11.65 -27.68
C LYS A 329 -11.65 -11.48 -28.66
N SER A 330 -11.55 -10.34 -29.35
CA SER A 330 -10.41 -10.04 -30.22
C SER A 330 -9.21 -9.46 -29.46
N LYS A 331 -9.41 -9.06 -28.20
CA LYS A 331 -8.37 -8.59 -27.30
C LYS A 331 -7.88 -9.72 -26.41
N ASP A 332 -6.59 -9.66 -26.14
CA ASP A 332 -5.91 -10.57 -25.22
C ASP A 332 -4.97 -9.73 -24.37
N GLY A 333 -5.31 -9.62 -23.09
CA GLY A 333 -4.53 -8.95 -22.07
C GLY A 333 -3.53 -9.88 -21.39
N SER A 334 -3.43 -11.15 -21.79
CA SER A 334 -2.41 -12.02 -21.24
C SER A 334 -1.00 -11.45 -21.43
N TYR A 335 -0.07 -11.96 -20.64
CA TYR A 335 1.31 -11.50 -20.68
C TYR A 335 2.26 -12.62 -20.26
N THR A 336 3.35 -12.81 -20.99
CA THR A 336 4.43 -13.70 -20.57
C THR A 336 5.61 -12.84 -20.13
N LEU A 337 5.98 -12.95 -18.86
CA LEU A 337 7.25 -12.44 -18.33
C LEU A 337 8.33 -13.49 -18.62
N THR A 338 9.32 -13.12 -19.44
CA THR A 338 10.35 -14.06 -19.90
C THR A 338 11.27 -14.44 -18.74
N GLN A 339 11.79 -15.66 -18.75
CA GLN A 339 12.76 -16.10 -17.74
C GLN A 339 13.91 -15.08 -17.55
N GLY A 340 14.13 -14.69 -16.30
CA GLY A 340 15.12 -13.70 -15.87
C GLY A 340 14.62 -12.25 -15.87
N GLU A 341 13.45 -11.97 -16.42
CA GLU A 341 12.83 -10.64 -16.38
C GLU A 341 12.12 -10.38 -15.04
N GLN A 342 11.89 -9.10 -14.79
CA GLN A 342 11.17 -8.60 -13.61
C GLN A 342 10.09 -7.62 -14.04
N MET A 343 9.02 -7.55 -13.24
CA MET A 343 7.95 -6.58 -13.43
C MET A 343 7.66 -5.87 -12.12
N ASP A 344 7.87 -4.55 -12.13
CA ASP A 344 7.74 -3.71 -10.95
C ASP A 344 6.39 -3.00 -10.88
N PHE A 345 5.85 -2.88 -9.68
CA PHE A 345 4.64 -2.17 -9.35
C PHE A 345 4.83 -1.30 -8.12
N ARG A 346 4.06 -0.22 -8.05
CA ARG A 346 3.93 0.65 -6.90
C ARG A 346 2.46 0.92 -6.64
N PHE A 347 2.01 0.68 -5.42
CA PHE A 347 0.65 0.98 -5.00
C PHE A 347 0.66 1.75 -3.69
N ARG A 348 -0.38 2.54 -3.48
CA ARG A 348 -0.68 3.15 -2.17
C ARG A 348 -2.08 2.75 -1.74
N VAL A 349 -2.21 2.23 -0.53
CA VAL A 349 -3.48 2.03 0.15
C VAL A 349 -3.64 3.18 1.15
N TYR A 350 -4.75 3.90 1.06
CA TYR A 350 -5.10 4.99 1.96
C TYR A 350 -6.40 4.67 2.68
N ILE A 351 -6.31 4.43 3.98
CA ILE A 351 -7.45 4.22 4.87
C ILE A 351 -7.82 5.58 5.47
N HIS A 352 -9.09 5.96 5.45
CA HIS A 352 -9.47 7.33 5.80
C HIS A 352 -10.86 7.47 6.42
N SER A 353 -11.11 8.65 6.99
CA SER A 353 -12.44 9.05 7.49
C SER A 353 -13.28 9.64 6.36
N GLY A 354 -14.57 9.35 6.34
CA GLY A 354 -15.49 9.83 5.30
C GLY A 354 -15.31 9.12 3.96
N ASN A 355 -15.76 9.76 2.89
CA ASN A 355 -15.66 9.28 1.51
C ASN A 355 -14.40 9.82 0.79
N ALA A 356 -14.25 9.49 -0.50
CA ALA A 356 -13.13 9.94 -1.33
C ALA A 356 -12.97 11.47 -1.40
N MET A 357 -14.09 12.22 -1.37
CA MET A 357 -14.08 13.69 -1.39
C MET A 357 -13.64 14.26 -0.03
N ASP A 358 -14.30 13.84 1.06
CA ASP A 358 -14.06 14.34 2.42
C ASP A 358 -12.61 14.08 2.86
N SER A 359 -12.06 12.93 2.49
CA SER A 359 -10.69 12.51 2.80
C SER A 359 -9.64 12.99 1.80
N ASN A 360 -10.08 13.66 0.73
CA ASN A 360 -9.25 14.20 -0.32
C ASN A 360 -8.33 13.16 -0.99
N VAL A 361 -8.88 12.00 -1.37
CA VAL A 361 -8.17 10.91 -2.07
C VAL A 361 -7.42 11.44 -3.29
N LYS A 362 -8.00 12.40 -4.01
CA LYS A 362 -7.34 13.06 -5.15
C LYS A 362 -6.03 13.73 -4.76
N SER A 363 -5.98 14.49 -3.66
CA SER A 363 -4.71 15.06 -3.19
C SER A 363 -3.73 13.98 -2.76
N LYS A 364 -4.17 12.94 -2.05
CA LYS A 364 -3.31 11.81 -1.67
C LYS A 364 -2.73 11.06 -2.87
N TYR A 365 -3.47 11.02 -3.97
CA TYR A 365 -2.97 10.53 -5.24
C TYR A 365 -1.85 11.41 -5.80
N HIS A 366 -2.02 12.73 -5.79
CA HIS A 366 -0.95 13.65 -6.21
C HIS A 366 0.25 13.65 -5.27
N ASP A 367 0.09 13.39 -3.98
CA ASP A 367 1.22 13.14 -3.06
C ASP A 367 2.02 11.90 -3.45
N PHE A 368 1.36 10.90 -4.06
CA PHE A 368 1.99 9.65 -4.46
C PHE A 368 2.70 9.75 -5.81
N ILE A 369 2.03 10.30 -6.83
CA ILE A 369 2.58 10.34 -8.20
C ILE A 369 3.30 11.64 -8.56
N ASN A 370 3.08 12.72 -7.80
CA ASN A 370 3.78 14.01 -7.95
C ASN A 370 4.30 14.45 -6.57
N PRO A 371 5.21 13.69 -5.93
CA PRO A 371 5.69 14.00 -4.59
C PRO A 371 6.34 15.40 -4.54
N PRO A 372 6.37 16.05 -3.36
CA PRO A 372 7.06 17.32 -3.20
C PRO A 372 8.54 17.20 -3.60
N SER A 373 9.12 18.28 -4.14
CA SER A 373 10.54 18.30 -4.46
C SER A 373 11.36 18.44 -3.18
N VAL A 374 12.48 17.74 -3.09
CA VAL A 374 13.40 17.82 -1.95
C VAL A 374 14.81 18.07 -2.46
N THR A 375 15.47 19.08 -1.87
CA THR A 375 16.88 19.37 -2.08
C THR A 375 17.61 19.27 -0.74
N VAL A 376 18.76 18.60 -0.74
CA VAL A 376 19.67 18.52 0.41
C VAL A 376 20.89 19.39 0.08
N SER A 377 21.28 20.28 1.00
CA SER A 377 22.41 21.20 0.82
C SER A 377 23.24 21.41 2.08
#